data_AF-A0A259LYQ7-F1
#
_entry.id   AF-A0A259LYQ7-F1
#
_cell.length_a   1.000
_cell.length_b   1.000
_cell.length_c   1.000
_cell.angle_alpha   90.00
_cell.angle_beta   90.00
_cell.angle_gamma   90.00
#
_symmetry.space_group_name_H-M   'P 1'
#
loop_
_entity.id
_entity.type
_entity.pdbx_description
1 polymer ?
#
loop_
_entity_poly.entity_id
_entity_poly.type
_entity_poly.pdbx_seq_one_letter_code
_entity_poly.pdbx_strand_id
1 'polypeptide(L)'
;MLFKIGRYLMTPGAKMALLAFALAFPFLASNEYQVYVMASAFVWAIAVYGLNIITGYCGQLNLAHGGFFAIGAYTLALLTADAGWSFWPAFVAALLVSGALGFLVGIV
;
A
#
# COMPACT_ATOMS: atom_id res chain seq x y z
N MET A 1 -21.99 17.12 -4.26
CA MET A 1 -22.45 15.75 -3.90
C MET A 1 -21.32 14.84 -3.42
N LEU A 2 -20.15 14.81 -4.09
CA LEU A 2 -18.96 14.04 -3.66
C LEU A 2 -18.50 14.31 -2.20
N PHE A 3 -18.45 15.58 -1.78
CA PHE A 3 -18.09 15.95 -0.40
C PHE A 3 -19.07 15.47 0.68
N LYS A 4 -20.34 15.19 0.33
CA LYS A 4 -21.35 14.71 1.28
C LYS A 4 -21.17 13.20 1.53
N ILE A 5 -20.89 12.44 0.47
CA ILE A 5 -20.54 11.00 0.52
C ILE A 5 -19.21 10.77 1.26
N GLY A 6 -18.20 11.59 1.00
CA GLY A 6 -16.91 11.48 1.69
C GLY A 6 -17.03 11.57 3.21
N ARG A 7 -17.93 12.42 3.72
CA ARG A 7 -18.16 12.58 5.16
C ARG A 7 -18.79 11.35 5.83
N TYR A 8 -19.65 10.60 5.13
CA TYR A 8 -20.22 9.36 5.67
C TYR A 8 -19.18 8.23 5.76
N LEU A 9 -18.29 8.14 4.76
CA LEU A 9 -17.20 7.16 4.73
C LEU A 9 -16.09 7.46 5.77
N MET A 10 -16.02 8.70 6.27
CA MET A 10 -15.03 9.11 7.28
C MET A 10 -15.45 8.81 8.72
N THR A 11 -16.67 8.31 8.95
CA THR A 11 -17.09 7.88 10.29
C THR A 11 -16.27 6.67 10.78
N PRO A 12 -16.01 6.54 12.10
CA PRO A 12 -15.24 5.41 12.63
C PRO A 12 -15.85 4.05 12.22
N GLY A 13 -17.19 3.96 12.24
CA GLY A 13 -17.91 2.76 11.82
C GLY A 13 -17.70 2.41 10.34
N ALA A 14 -17.70 3.39 9.44
CA ALA A 14 -17.46 3.15 8.02
C ALA A 14 -16.02 2.68 7.74
N LYS A 15 -15.02 3.24 8.43
CA LYS A 15 -13.62 2.80 8.33
C LYS A 15 -13.45 1.35 8.78
N MET A 16 -14.07 0.99 9.90
CA MET A 16 -14.04 -0.39 10.42
C MET A 16 -14.74 -1.35 9.45
N ALA A 17 -15.87 -0.96 8.87
CA ALA A 17 -16.57 -1.77 7.88
C ALA A 17 -15.74 -2.00 6.62
N LEU A 18 -15.03 -0.98 6.12
CA LEU A 18 -14.12 -1.10 4.99
C LEU A 18 -12.93 -2.01 5.28
N LEU A 19 -12.34 -1.91 6.47
CA LEU A 19 -11.26 -2.81 6.90
C LEU A 19 -11.75 -4.26 7.02
N ALA A 20 -12.90 -4.49 7.64
CA ALA A 20 -13.50 -5.81 7.74
C ALA A 20 -13.79 -6.39 6.36
N PHE A 21 -14.31 -5.58 5.43
CA PHE A 21 -14.53 -5.99 4.05
C PHE A 21 -13.22 -6.36 3.34
N ALA A 22 -12.16 -5.56 3.48
CA ALA A 22 -10.87 -5.84 2.87
C ALA A 22 -10.25 -7.16 3.35
N LEU A 23 -10.39 -7.47 4.65
CA LEU A 23 -9.93 -8.74 5.24
C LEU A 23 -10.81 -9.94 4.85
N ALA A 24 -12.12 -9.72 4.71
CA ALA A 24 -13.06 -10.78 4.34
C ALA A 24 -13.02 -11.09 2.82
N PHE A 25 -12.67 -10.11 1.98
CA PHE A 25 -12.71 -10.23 0.53
C PHE A 25 -12.06 -11.49 -0.06
N PRO A 26 -10.84 -11.93 0.33
CA PRO A 26 -10.24 -13.15 -0.22
C PRO A 26 -11.08 -14.41 0.04
N PHE A 27 -11.90 -14.43 1.09
CA PHE A 27 -12.80 -15.55 1.40
C PHE A 27 -14.14 -15.48 0.64
N LEU A 28 -14.51 -14.30 0.15
CA LEU A 28 -15.71 -14.10 -0.67
C LEU A 28 -15.43 -14.24 -2.18
N ALA A 29 -14.16 -14.09 -2.58
CA ALA A 29 -13.76 -14.17 -3.98
C ALA A 29 -13.99 -15.58 -4.54
N SER A 30 -14.61 -15.66 -5.71
CA SER A 30 -14.94 -16.93 -6.36
C SER A 30 -13.86 -17.40 -7.36
N ASN A 31 -12.94 -16.50 -7.74
CA ASN A 31 -11.89 -16.76 -8.73
C ASN A 31 -10.62 -15.96 -8.38
N GLU A 32 -9.46 -16.54 -8.65
CA GLU A 32 -8.14 -15.91 -8.54
C GLU A 32 -8.06 -14.55 -9.25
N TYR A 33 -8.75 -14.37 -10.38
CA TYR A 33 -8.82 -13.08 -11.06
C TYR A 33 -9.37 -11.97 -10.17
N GLN A 34 -10.43 -12.25 -9.41
CA GLN A 34 -11.04 -11.27 -8.49
C GLN A 34 -10.08 -10.92 -7.36
N VAL A 35 -9.37 -11.92 -6.83
CA VAL A 35 -8.34 -11.73 -5.80
C VAL A 35 -7.22 -10.85 -6.34
N TYR A 36 -6.73 -11.11 -7.55
CA TYR A 36 -5.66 -10.34 -8.18
C TYR A 36 -6.05 -8.88 -8.43
N VAL A 37 -7.24 -8.64 -9.01
CA VAL A 37 -7.74 -7.28 -9.27
C VAL A 37 -7.90 -6.51 -7.96
N MET A 38 -8.47 -7.13 -6.93
CA MET A 38 -8.70 -6.45 -5.65
C MET A 38 -7.40 -6.24 -4.87
N ALA A 39 -6.48 -7.20 -4.88
CA ALA A 39 -5.15 -7.03 -4.29
C ALA A 39 -4.41 -5.86 -4.96
N SER A 40 -4.45 -5.77 -6.29
CA SER A 40 -3.89 -4.64 -7.04
C SER A 40 -4.55 -3.32 -6.64
N ALA A 41 -5.88 -3.31 -6.51
CA ALA A 41 -6.61 -2.12 -6.05
C ALA A 41 -6.19 -1.67 -4.65
N PHE A 42 -6.00 -2.60 -3.70
CA PHE A 42 -5.51 -2.27 -2.36
C PHE A 42 -4.08 -1.76 -2.35
N VAL A 43 -3.20 -2.36 -3.16
CA VAL A 43 -1.82 -1.89 -3.32
C VAL A 43 -1.80 -0.45 -3.84
N TRP A 44 -2.59 -0.13 -4.87
CA TRP A 44 -2.71 1.24 -5.37
C TRP A 44 -3.36 2.19 -4.37
N ALA A 45 -4.34 1.73 -3.59
CA ALA A 45 -4.94 2.55 -2.54
C ALA A 45 -3.91 2.95 -1.48
N ILE A 46 -3.04 2.03 -1.05
CA ILE A 46 -1.94 2.30 -0.11
C ILE A 46 -0.94 3.29 -0.74
N ALA A 47 -0.57 3.10 -2.01
CA ALA A 47 0.33 4.00 -2.72
C ALA A 47 -0.24 5.43 -2.78
N VAL A 48 -1.48 5.59 -3.23
CA VAL A 48 -2.16 6.90 -3.30
C VAL A 48 -2.27 7.54 -1.91
N TYR A 49 -2.52 6.76 -0.86
CA TYR A 49 -2.55 7.26 0.51
C TYR A 49 -1.19 7.78 0.96
N GLY A 50 -0.11 7.04 0.69
CA GLY A 50 1.26 7.50 0.97
C GLY A 50 1.63 8.77 0.21
N LEU A 51 1.22 8.88 -1.06
CA LEU A 51 1.39 10.10 -1.85
C LEU A 51 0.57 11.26 -1.28
N ASN A 52 -0.65 11.00 -0.80
CA ASN A 52 -1.51 12.02 -0.20
C ASN A 52 -0.94 12.57 1.12
N ILE A 53 -0.26 11.75 1.92
CA ILE A 53 0.45 12.22 3.11
C ILE A 53 1.48 13.29 2.73
N ILE A 54 2.33 13.01 1.75
CA ILE A 54 3.44 13.91 1.39
C ILE A 54 2.93 15.13 0.61
N THR A 55 2.18 14.90 -0.46
CA THR A 55 1.73 15.97 -1.36
C THR A 55 0.54 16.73 -0.79
N GLY A 56 -0.37 16.04 -0.10
CA GLY A 56 -1.59 16.62 0.45
C GLY A 56 -1.39 17.28 1.81
N TYR A 57 -0.82 16.55 2.79
CA TYR A 57 -0.68 17.08 4.15
C TYR A 57 0.60 17.91 4.34
N CYS A 58 1.74 17.47 3.81
CA CYS A 58 2.99 18.24 3.92
C CYS A 58 3.11 19.33 2.83
N GLY A 59 2.32 19.25 1.76
CA GLY A 59 2.35 20.21 0.65
C GLY A 59 3.60 20.13 -0.25
N GLN A 60 4.36 19.03 -0.16
CA GLN A 60 5.61 18.85 -0.93
C GLN A 60 5.36 18.06 -2.21
N LEU A 61 5.93 18.52 -3.32
CA LEU A 61 5.87 17.80 -4.59
C LEU A 61 6.75 16.53 -4.52
N ASN A 62 6.12 15.36 -4.62
CA ASN A 62 6.80 14.07 -4.54
C ASN A 62 6.94 13.41 -5.91
N LEU A 63 8.11 13.57 -6.54
CA LEU A 63 8.45 12.90 -7.82
C LEU A 63 9.03 11.49 -7.63
N ALA A 64 9.51 11.17 -6.43
CA ALA A 64 10.22 9.91 -6.15
C ALA A 64 9.29 8.77 -5.68
N HIS A 65 8.00 9.05 -5.44
CA HIS A 65 7.04 8.10 -4.87
C HIS A 65 7.02 6.74 -5.59
N GLY A 66 6.96 6.75 -6.92
CA GLY A 66 6.97 5.53 -7.73
C GLY A 66 8.28 4.73 -7.61
N GLY A 67 9.41 5.42 -7.40
CA GLY A 67 10.71 4.79 -7.17
C GLY A 67 10.76 4.04 -5.85
N PHE A 68 10.33 4.66 -4.75
CA PHE A 68 10.27 3.99 -3.44
C PHE A 68 9.28 2.83 -3.41
N PHE A 69 8.17 2.97 -4.14
CA PHE A 69 7.22 1.89 -4.34
C PHE A 69 7.85 0.70 -5.07
N ALA A 70 8.58 0.94 -6.17
CA ALA A 70 9.28 -0.08 -6.93
C ALA A 70 10.38 -0.79 -6.12
N ILE A 71 11.16 -0.04 -5.32
CA ILE A 71 12.20 -0.59 -4.44
C ILE A 71 11.61 -1.62 -3.47
N GLY A 72 10.50 -1.29 -2.80
CA GLY A 72 9.85 -2.21 -1.87
C GLY A 72 9.29 -3.46 -2.58
N ALA A 73 8.58 -3.27 -3.70
CA ALA A 73 8.01 -4.36 -4.47
C ALA A 73 9.08 -5.31 -5.03
N TYR A 74 10.17 -4.77 -5.57
CA TYR A 74 11.28 -5.55 -6.09
C TYR A 74 12.03 -6.30 -4.98
N THR A 75 12.27 -5.66 -3.83
CA THR A 75 12.89 -6.33 -2.67
C THR A 75 12.05 -7.52 -2.21
N LEU A 76 10.72 -7.35 -2.12
CA LEU A 76 9.82 -8.43 -1.76
C LEU A 76 9.87 -9.57 -2.77
N ALA A 77 9.79 -9.25 -4.07
CA ALA A 77 9.82 -10.23 -5.15
C ALA A 77 11.14 -11.00 -5.20
N LEU A 78 12.28 -10.31 -5.07
CA LEU A 78 13.61 -10.92 -5.05
C LEU A 78 13.76 -11.91 -3.89
N LEU A 79 13.28 -11.53 -2.69
CA LEU A 79 13.39 -12.38 -1.51
C LEU A 79 12.47 -13.61 -1.59
N THR A 80 11.26 -13.47 -2.12
CA THR A 80 10.32 -14.59 -2.20
C THR A 80 10.52 -15.48 -3.42
N ALA A 81 10.87 -14.92 -4.58
CA ALA A 81 11.02 -15.66 -5.83
C ALA A 81 12.42 -16.26 -6.00
N ASP A 82 13.48 -15.52 -5.66
CA ASP A 82 14.86 -15.94 -5.92
C ASP A 82 15.57 -16.44 -4.66
N ALA A 83 15.37 -15.78 -3.51
CA ALA A 83 16.04 -16.16 -2.25
C ALA A 83 15.30 -17.21 -1.42
N GLY A 84 14.08 -17.59 -1.82
CA GLY A 84 13.28 -18.62 -1.15
C GLY A 84 12.78 -18.25 0.26
N TRP A 85 12.75 -16.97 0.61
CA TRP A 85 12.21 -16.52 1.89
C TRP A 85 10.69 -16.67 1.92
N SER A 86 10.14 -16.93 3.11
CA SER A 86 8.69 -16.86 3.31
C SER A 86 8.20 -15.41 3.25
N PHE A 87 6.91 -15.23 2.97
CA PHE A 87 6.31 -13.91 2.73
C PHE A 87 6.53 -12.91 3.87
N TRP A 88 6.30 -13.31 5.12
CA TRP A 88 6.37 -12.41 6.28
C TRP A 88 7.77 -11.79 6.52
N PRO A 89 8.86 -12.56 6.61
CA PRO A 89 10.20 -11.97 6.75
C PRO A 89 10.61 -11.17 5.52
N ALA A 90 10.25 -11.61 4.31
CA ALA A 90 10.50 -10.85 3.08
C ALA A 90 9.76 -9.50 3.07
N PHE A 91 8.53 -9.46 3.57
CA PHE A 91 7.73 -8.24 3.70
C PHE A 91 8.35 -7.24 4.68
N VAL A 92 8.79 -7.70 5.84
CA VAL A 92 9.48 -6.84 6.81
C VAL A 92 10.79 -6.32 6.24
N ALA A 93 11.58 -7.18 5.56
CA ALA A 93 12.80 -6.76 4.90
C ALA A 93 12.56 -5.71 3.81
N ALA A 94 11.52 -5.88 2.98
CA ALA A 94 11.14 -4.90 1.96
C ALA A 94 10.76 -3.54 2.55
N LEU A 95 10.03 -3.54 3.68
CA LEU A 95 9.71 -2.32 4.44
C LEU A 95 10.97 -1.62 4.96
N LEU A 96 11.90 -2.38 5.54
CA LEU A 96 13.16 -1.84 6.07
C LEU A 96 14.05 -1.28 4.96
N VAL A 97 14.17 -1.97 3.83
CA VAL A 97 14.99 -1.52 2.68
C VAL A 97 14.41 -0.26 2.07
N SER A 98 13.10 -0.23 1.80
CA SER A 98 12.43 0.96 1.24
C SER A 98 12.51 2.14 2.22
N GLY A 99 12.29 1.91 3.52
CA GLY A 99 12.40 2.94 4.55
C GLY A 99 13.82 3.48 4.72
N ALA A 100 14.83 2.61 4.73
CA ALA A 100 16.23 3.02 4.84
C ALA A 100 16.68 3.88 3.65
N LEU A 101 16.34 3.46 2.42
CA LEU A 101 16.65 4.24 1.22
C LEU A 101 15.87 5.57 1.19
N GLY A 102 14.60 5.56 1.59
CA GLY A 102 13.80 6.78 1.75
C GLY A 102 14.42 7.76 2.75
N PHE A 103 14.89 7.27 3.90
CA PHE A 103 15.57 8.07 4.90
C PHE A 103 16.88 8.65 4.38
N LEU A 104 17.71 7.83 3.71
CA LEU A 104 18.99 8.27 3.14
C LEU A 104 18.82 9.30 2.03
N VAL A 105 17.74 9.25 1.25
CA VAL A 105 17.45 10.28 0.25
C VAL A 105 16.90 11.54 0.90
N GLY A 106 16.06 11.41 1.94
CA GLY A 106 15.43 12.53 2.61
C GLY A 106 16.35 13.35 3.52
N ILE A 107 17.56 12.85 3.83
CA ILE A 107 18.54 13.58 4.66
C ILE A 107 19.35 14.62 3.87
N VAL A 108 19.39 14.50 2.53
CA VAL A 108 20.12 15.39 1.62
C VAL A 108 19.21 16.53 1.16
#